data_AF-A0A945EYX0-F1
#
_entry.id   AF-A0A945EYX0-F1
#
_cell.length_a   1.000
_cell.length_b   1.000
_cell.length_c   1.000
_cell.angle_alpha   90.00
_cell.angle_beta   90.00
_cell.angle_gamma   90.00
#
_symmetry.space_group_name_H-M   'P 1'
#
loop_
_entity.id
_entity.type
_entity.pdbx_description
1 polymer ?
#
loop_
_entity_poly.entity_id
_entity_poly.type
_entity_poly.pdbx_seq_one_letter_code
_entity_poly.pdbx_strand_id
1 'polypeptide(L)'
;MANKDIKPLKLGVVTGWIDERLPVFSYVYEHLAQYRTPKNLSYFWNFGSLAGIALVIQIVTGIFLSMHYTPHADHAFDSVEHIMRDVNY
;
A
#
# COMPACT_ATOMS: atom_id res chain seq x y z
N MET A 1 10.72 24.50 19.89
CA MET A 1 10.44 23.50 20.93
C MET A 1 10.27 22.15 20.23
N ALA A 2 11.36 21.41 20.06
CA ALA A 2 11.31 20.05 19.51
C ALA A 2 10.81 19.11 20.61
N ASN A 3 9.75 18.36 20.31
CA ASN A 3 9.15 17.37 21.20
C ASN A 3 10.22 16.35 21.62
N LYS A 4 10.55 16.33 22.92
CA LYS A 4 11.64 15.55 23.52
C LYS A 4 11.23 14.10 23.88
N ASP A 5 10.02 13.69 23.54
CA ASP A 5 9.46 12.40 23.97
C ASP A 5 9.49 11.31 22.88
N ILE A 6 10.05 11.61 21.71
CA ILE A 6 10.31 10.59 20.68
C ILE A 6 11.51 9.75 21.15
N LYS A 7 11.22 8.61 21.78
CA LYS A 7 12.24 7.59 22.05
C LYS A 7 12.90 7.27 20.71
N PRO A 8 14.22 7.48 20.54
CA PRO A 8 14.87 7.13 19.29
C PRO A 8 14.65 5.64 19.08
N LEU A 9 13.96 5.30 17.99
CA LEU A 9 13.83 3.92 17.56
C LEU A 9 15.27 3.41 17.49
N LYS A 10 15.62 2.35 18.25
CA LYS A 10 16.96 1.74 18.21
C LYS A 10 17.13 1.01 16.88
N LEU A 11 17.17 1.80 15.82
CA LEU A 11 17.38 1.41 14.45
C LEU A 11 18.90 1.36 14.25
N GLY A 12 19.39 0.37 13.50
CA GLY A 12 20.82 0.25 13.19
C GLY A 12 21.41 1.55 12.61
N VAL A 13 22.74 1.65 12.58
CA VAL A 13 23.48 2.87 12.20
C VAL A 13 22.95 3.53 10.92
N VAL A 14 22.60 2.73 9.91
CA VAL A 14 22.07 3.22 8.62
C VAL A 14 20.69 3.85 8.75
N THR A 15 19.80 3.22 9.51
CA THR A 15 18.41 3.64 9.60
C THR A 15 18.21 4.82 10.55
N GLY A 16 19.08 4.97 11.56
CA GLY A 16 19.18 6.19 12.37
C GLY A 16 19.69 7.40 11.56
N TRP A 17 20.68 7.20 10.69
CA TRP A 17 21.17 8.25 9.79
C TRP A 17 20.10 8.71 8.77
N ILE A 18 19.30 7.78 8.25
CA ILE A 18 18.18 8.12 7.35
C ILE A 18 17.12 8.93 8.09
N ASP A 19 16.73 8.52 9.30
CA ASP A 19 15.67 9.18 10.07
C ASP A 19 16.07 10.60 10.52
N GLU A 20 17.36 10.84 10.76
CA GLU A 20 17.90 12.18 11.05
C GLU A 20 17.81 13.14 9.86
N ARG A 21 17.95 12.64 8.63
CA ARG A 21 17.86 13.44 7.40
C ARG A 21 16.43 13.56 6.87
N LEU A 22 15.65 12.49 7.00
CA LEU A 22 14.27 12.40 6.55
C LEU A 22 13.53 11.46 7.53
N PRO A 23 12.72 11.99 8.46
CA PRO A 23 12.12 11.22 9.56
C PRO A 23 10.92 10.37 9.09
N VAL A 24 11.10 9.54 8.07
CA VAL A 24 10.04 8.71 7.47
C VAL A 24 9.62 7.63 8.45
N PHE A 25 10.58 6.95 9.08
CA PHE A 25 10.29 5.81 9.93
C PHE A 25 9.65 6.25 11.25
N SER A 26 10.17 7.32 11.85
CA SER A 26 9.58 7.91 13.06
C SER A 26 8.16 8.43 12.81
N TYR A 27 7.92 9.12 11.68
CA TYR A 27 6.59 9.65 11.35
C TYR A 27 5.57 8.54 11.09
N VAL A 28 5.96 7.49 10.35
CA VAL A 28 5.11 6.33 10.08
C VAL A 28 4.77 5.58 11.38
N TYR A 29 5.75 5.43 12.28
CA TYR A 29 5.52 4.76 13.57
C TYR A 29 4.56 5.54 14.47
N GLU A 30 4.68 6.87 14.53
CA GLU A 30 3.77 7.73 15.29
C GLU A 30 2.33 7.61 14.77
N HIS A 31 2.14 7.70 13.45
CA HIS A 31 0.81 7.71 12.84
C HIS A 31 0.12 6.33 12.85
N LEU A 32 0.87 5.25 12.67
CA LEU A 32 0.28 3.90 12.59
C LEU A 32 0.19 3.21 13.96
N ALA A 33 1.19 3.39 14.83
CA ALA A 33 1.28 2.62 16.07
C ALA A 33 0.90 3.42 17.33
N GLN A 34 1.12 4.73 17.34
CA GLN A 34 0.87 5.57 18.53
C GLN A 34 -0.47 6.31 18.47
N TYR A 35 -1.19 6.23 17.35
CA TYR A 35 -2.50 6.86 17.22
C TYR A 35 -3.52 6.19 18.15
N ARG A 36 -4.06 6.98 19.08
CA ARG A 36 -5.04 6.50 20.07
C ARG A 36 -6.42 6.40 19.43
N THR A 37 -6.82 5.21 19.01
CA THR A 37 -8.17 4.90 18.55
C THR A 37 -9.12 4.54 19.71
N PRO A 38 -10.39 4.95 19.66
CA PRO A 38 -11.38 4.59 20.68
C PRO A 38 -11.66 3.09 20.66
N LYS A 39 -11.79 2.47 21.84
CA LYS A 39 -11.95 1.02 22.00
C LYS A 39 -13.31 0.47 21.54
N ASN A 40 -14.29 1.35 21.30
CA ASN A 40 -15.64 0.98 20.87
C ASN A 40 -15.85 1.31 19.38
N LEU A 41 -15.08 0.66 18.51
CA LEU A 41 -15.16 0.83 17.06
C LEU A 41 -16.15 -0.18 16.48
N SER A 42 -17.05 0.28 15.60
CA SER A 42 -17.95 -0.60 14.87
C SER A 42 -17.22 -1.35 13.77
N TYR A 43 -17.71 -2.55 13.39
CA TYR A 43 -17.15 -3.34 12.29
C TYR A 43 -17.05 -2.54 10.98
N PHE A 44 -17.97 -1.60 10.75
CA PHE A 44 -17.99 -0.71 9.59
C PHE A 44 -16.73 0.15 9.43
N TRP A 45 -15.96 0.38 10.49
CA TRP A 45 -14.70 1.12 10.41
C TRP A 45 -13.60 0.37 9.64
N ASN A 46 -13.72 -0.96 9.52
CA ASN A 46 -12.77 -1.77 8.76
C ASN A 46 -12.91 -1.59 7.24
N PHE A 47 -14.06 -1.10 6.75
CA PHE A 47 -14.26 -0.91 5.30
C PHE A 47 -13.27 0.08 4.68
N GLY A 48 -12.79 1.07 5.43
CA GLY A 48 -11.76 1.99 4.94
C GLY A 48 -10.44 1.28 4.64
N SER A 49 -9.95 0.47 5.57
CA SER A 49 -8.73 -0.33 5.37
C SER A 49 -8.90 -1.37 4.27
N LEU A 50 -10.07 -2.04 4.24
CA LEU A 50 -10.40 -3.02 3.22
C LEU A 50 -10.42 -2.39 1.81
N ALA A 51 -10.98 -1.19 1.66
CA ALA A 51 -10.95 -0.46 0.39
C ALA A 51 -9.52 -0.07 -0.03
N GLY A 52 -8.67 0.31 0.94
CA GLY A 52 -7.25 0.55 0.68
C GLY A 52 -6.52 -0.69 0.15
N ILE A 53 -6.76 -1.85 0.77
CA ILE A 53 -6.20 -3.12 0.30
C ILE A 53 -6.74 -3.48 -1.10
N ALA A 54 -8.05 -3.34 -1.31
CA ALA A 54 -8.68 -3.59 -2.60
C ALA A 54 -8.07 -2.72 -3.71
N LEU A 55 -7.82 -1.44 -3.44
CA LEU A 55 -7.18 -0.52 -4.38
C LEU A 55 -5.77 -0.99 -4.76
N VAL A 56 -4.95 -1.39 -3.77
CA VAL A 56 -3.59 -1.89 -4.04
C VAL A 56 -3.64 -3.14 -4.91
N ILE A 57 -4.54 -4.09 -4.60
CA ILE A 57 -4.71 -5.29 -5.41
C ILE A 57 -5.10 -4.93 -6.85
N GLN A 58 -6.08 -4.03 -7.03
CA GLN A 58 -6.53 -3.60 -8.36
C GLN A 58 -5.46 -2.86 -9.17
N ILE A 59 -4.60 -2.06 -8.53
CA ILE A 59 -3.48 -1.41 -9.21
C ILE A 59 -2.49 -2.47 -9.70
N VAL A 60 -2.10 -3.39 -8.83
CA VAL A 60 -1.11 -4.42 -9.16
C VAL A 60 -1.64 -5.34 -10.26
N THR A 61 -2.84 -5.90 -10.09
CA THR A 61 -3.45 -6.78 -11.10
C THR A 61 -3.76 -6.02 -12.39
N GLY A 62 -4.22 -4.78 -12.31
CA GLY A 62 -4.48 -3.93 -13.47
C GLY A 62 -3.23 -3.68 -14.31
N ILE A 63 -2.08 -3.45 -13.68
CA ILE A 63 -0.79 -3.32 -14.38
C ILE A 63 -0.47 -4.60 -15.15
N PHE A 64 -0.57 -5.78 -14.52
CA PHE A 64 -0.34 -7.06 -15.19
C PHE A 64 -1.32 -7.30 -16.34
N LEU A 65 -2.61 -7.04 -16.14
CA LEU A 65 -3.61 -7.18 -17.20
C LEU A 65 -3.32 -6.24 -18.38
N SER A 66 -2.92 -5.00 -18.10
CA SER A 66 -2.60 -4.02 -19.15
C SER A 66 -1.40 -4.41 -20.02
N MET A 67 -0.48 -5.25 -19.53
CA MET A 67 0.64 -5.75 -20.34
C MET A 67 0.20 -6.73 -21.44
N HIS A 68 -0.94 -7.38 -21.26
CA HIS A 68 -1.48 -8.39 -22.18
C HIS A 68 -2.75 -7.93 -22.92
N TYR A 69 -3.36 -6.82 -22.50
CA TYR A 69 -4.58 -6.28 -23.10
C TYR A 69 -4.27 -5.37 -24.30
N THR A 70 -5.01 -5.56 -25.42
CA THR A 70 -4.91 -4.70 -26.60
C THR A 70 -6.11 -3.75 -26.68
N PRO A 71 -5.93 -2.41 -26.60
CA PRO A 71 -7.03 -1.45 -26.58
C PRO A 71 -7.54 -1.12 -27.99
N HIS A 72 -8.03 -2.13 -28.71
CA HIS A 72 -8.65 -1.95 -30.04
C HIS A 72 -9.97 -2.73 -30.09
N ALA A 73 -11.03 -2.13 -30.65
CA ALA A 73 -12.36 -2.74 -30.73
C ALA A 73 -12.35 -4.16 -31.32
N ASP A 74 -11.55 -4.42 -32.36
CA ASP A 74 -11.48 -5.72 -33.05
C ASP A 74 -10.68 -6.79 -32.28
N HIS A 75 -9.74 -6.38 -31.42
CA HIS A 75 -8.81 -7.29 -30.71
C HIS A 75 -9.01 -7.32 -29.19
N ALA A 76 -9.91 -6.49 -28.66
CA ALA A 76 -10.16 -6.41 -27.22
C ALA A 76 -10.65 -7.75 -26.65
N PHE A 77 -11.53 -8.45 -27.37
CA PHE A 77 -12.06 -9.74 -26.95
C PHE A 77 -10.98 -10.84 -27.04
N ASP A 78 -10.27 -10.91 -28.18
CA ASP A 78 -9.20 -11.89 -28.40
C ASP A 78 -8.08 -11.77 -27.35
N SER A 79 -7.72 -10.54 -26.97
CA SER A 79 -6.70 -10.31 -25.93
C SER A 79 -7.12 -10.80 -24.55
N VAL A 80 -8.42 -10.79 -24.23
CA VAL A 80 -8.94 -11.35 -22.97
C VAL A 80 -8.97 -12.88 -23.03
N GLU A 81 -9.35 -13.47 -24.16
CA GLU A 81 -9.28 -14.93 -24.34
C GLU A 81 -7.84 -15.46 -24.20
N HIS A 82 -6.88 -14.72 -24.77
CA HIS A 82 -5.45 -15.01 -24.62
C HIS A 82 -5.01 -14.96 -23.15
N ILE A 83 -5.41 -13.92 -22.39
CA ILE A 83 -5.11 -13.83 -20.95
C ILE A 83 -5.67 -15.03 -20.16
N MET A 84 -6.86 -15.52 -20.51
CA MET A 84 -7.51 -16.60 -19.78
C MET A 84 -6.94 -18.00 -20.09
N ARG A 85 -6.35 -18.20 -21.27
CA ARG A 85 -5.95 -19.53 -21.75
C ARG A 85 -4.45 -19.73 -21.87
N ASP A 86 -3.72 -18.68 -22.24
CA ASP A 86 -2.32 -18.80 -22.66
C ASP A 86 -1.35 -18.10 -21.70
N VAL A 87 -1.85 -17.25 -20.80
CA VAL A 87 -1.02 -16.56 -19.80
C VAL A 87 -0.93 -17.40 -18.53
N ASN A 88 0.30 -17.65 -18.08
CA ASN A 88 0.56 -18.36 -16.83
C ASN A 88 0.30 -17.46 -15.62
N TYR A 89 -0.23 -18.06 -14.55
CA TYR A 89 -0.55 -17.41 -13.27
C TYR A 89 0.68 -17.17 -12.38
#